data_AF-G1LR26-F1
#
_entry.id   AF-G1LR26-F1
#
_cell.length_a   1.000
_cell.length_b   1.000
_cell.length_c   1.000
_cell.angle_alpha   90.00
_cell.angle_beta   90.00
_cell.angle_gamma   90.00
#
_symmetry.space_group_name_H-M   'P 1'
#
loop_
_entity.id
_entity.type
_entity.pdbx_description
1 polymer ?
#
loop_
_entity_poly.entity_id
_entity_poly.type
_entity_poly.pdbx_seq_one_letter_code
_entity_poly.pdbx_strand_id
1 'polypeptide(L)'
;MDEDMHYNKVEDVVGSHVEDAVTFWAQSINRNKDIMKIGCSLSEVCPHANSVFGNLDPKKIYGGLFSEDKCWYRCKVLKIISDEKCLVRYVDYGNTEILNRSDIVEIPLNLQFSSVAKKYRLWGLQIPSGQEVTQFDQGRTFLGSLIFEKEIKMRIKATYQDGTVIAQAEYGSVDI
;
A
#
# COMPACT_ATOMS: atom_id res chain seq x y z
N MET A 1 11.42 14.04 -23.40
CA MET A 1 10.28 13.76 -24.28
C MET A 1 10.20 12.25 -24.33
N ASP A 2 9.42 11.69 -23.42
CA ASP A 2 9.06 10.26 -23.30
C ASP A 2 7.79 10.24 -22.43
N GLU A 3 6.67 10.66 -23.04
CA GLU A 3 5.33 10.61 -22.47
C GLU A 3 4.61 9.37 -23.01
N ASP A 4 4.98 8.17 -22.54
CA ASP A 4 4.31 6.95 -22.95
C ASP A 4 3.00 6.72 -22.17
N MET A 5 1.93 7.30 -22.72
CA MET A 5 0.69 6.63 -23.15
C MET A 5 0.08 5.53 -22.25
N HIS A 6 -0.61 5.93 -21.18
CA HIS A 6 -1.69 5.13 -20.56
C HIS A 6 -3.01 5.91 -20.42
N TYR A 7 -3.29 6.82 -21.36
CA TYR A 7 -4.58 7.50 -21.42
C TYR A 7 -5.70 6.46 -21.62
N ASN A 8 -6.61 6.38 -20.65
CA ASN A 8 -7.83 5.55 -20.64
C ASN A 8 -7.66 4.03 -20.44
N LYS A 9 -6.53 3.56 -19.90
CA LYS A 9 -6.47 2.17 -19.41
C LYS A 9 -7.48 2.00 -18.26
N VAL A 10 -8.26 0.93 -18.31
CA VAL A 10 -9.20 0.54 -17.25
C VAL A 10 -8.66 -0.69 -16.54
N GLU A 11 -8.71 -0.71 -15.22
CA GLU A 11 -8.41 -1.89 -14.41
C GLU A 11 -9.39 -2.01 -13.24
N ASP A 12 -9.74 -3.25 -12.91
CA ASP A 12 -10.58 -3.55 -11.75
C ASP A 12 -9.67 -3.87 -10.55
N VAL A 13 -9.97 -3.24 -9.42
CA VAL A 13 -9.17 -3.33 -8.19
C VAL A 13 -10.07 -3.49 -6.97
N VAL A 14 -9.51 -4.00 -5.87
CA VAL A 14 -10.16 -4.01 -4.56
C VAL A 14 -9.40 -3.07 -3.65
N GLY A 15 -10.13 -2.16 -3.01
CA GLY A 15 -9.57 -1.22 -2.05
C GLY A 15 -8.98 -1.92 -0.83
N SER A 16 -7.74 -1.61 -0.49
CA SER A 16 -7.02 -2.23 0.64
C SER A 16 -6.76 -1.26 1.79
N HIS A 17 -6.50 0.01 1.51
CA HIS A 17 -6.26 1.02 2.55
C HIS A 17 -6.60 2.43 2.07
N VAL A 18 -7.18 3.27 2.92
CA VAL A 18 -7.43 4.69 2.60
C VAL A 18 -6.46 5.56 3.39
N GLU A 19 -5.63 6.32 2.68
CA GLU A 19 -4.56 7.15 3.25
C GLU A 19 -5.08 8.53 3.64
N ASP A 20 -5.88 9.15 2.79
CA ASP A 20 -6.53 10.44 3.04
C ASP A 20 -7.85 10.56 2.25
N ALA A 21 -8.47 11.74 2.25
CA ALA A 21 -9.77 11.98 1.62
C ALA A 21 -9.79 11.82 0.08
N VAL A 22 -8.63 11.72 -0.57
CA VAL A 22 -8.52 11.62 -2.04
C VAL A 22 -7.54 10.54 -2.48
N THR A 23 -6.88 9.85 -1.54
CA THR A 23 -5.76 8.93 -1.79
C THR A 23 -6.00 7.61 -1.09
N PHE A 24 -5.85 6.52 -1.84
CA PHE A 24 -6.05 5.17 -1.32
C PHE A 24 -5.12 4.18 -2.02
N TRP A 25 -5.03 2.99 -1.47
CA TRP A 25 -4.28 1.86 -2.00
C TRP A 25 -5.26 0.78 -2.38
N ALA A 26 -4.98 0.11 -3.50
CA ALA A 26 -5.79 -0.97 -4.00
C ALA A 26 -4.95 -2.05 -4.68
N GLN A 27 -5.48 -3.26 -4.68
CA GLN A 27 -4.89 -4.45 -5.28
C GLN A 27 -5.66 -4.82 -6.54
N SER A 28 -4.97 -5.16 -7.62
CA SER A 28 -5.65 -5.65 -8.82
C SER A 28 -6.32 -7.00 -8.55
N ILE A 29 -7.57 -7.17 -8.99
CA ILE A 29 -8.32 -8.42 -8.83
C ILE A 29 -7.59 -9.61 -9.48
N ASN A 30 -6.84 -9.35 -10.55
CA ASN A 30 -6.09 -10.36 -11.29
C ASN A 30 -4.86 -10.87 -10.52
N ARG A 31 -4.46 -10.19 -9.43
CA ARG A 31 -3.28 -10.51 -8.63
C ARG A 31 -3.60 -11.07 -7.25
N ASN A 32 -4.87 -11.39 -6.96
CA ASN A 32 -5.25 -11.98 -5.67
C ASN A 32 -4.44 -13.25 -5.33
N LYS A 33 -4.20 -14.11 -6.34
CA LYS A 33 -3.35 -15.30 -6.19
C LYS A 33 -1.91 -14.98 -5.77
N ASP A 34 -1.39 -13.80 -6.12
CA ASP A 34 -0.04 -13.39 -5.71
C ASP A 34 -0.01 -13.08 -4.21
N ILE A 35 -1.01 -12.34 -3.71
CA ILE A 35 -1.14 -12.03 -2.26
C ILE A 35 -1.17 -13.32 -1.44
N MET A 36 -1.98 -14.29 -1.85
CA MET A 36 -2.10 -15.57 -1.14
C MET A 36 -0.76 -16.34 -1.13
N LYS A 37 -0.05 -16.38 -2.26
CA LYS A 37 1.26 -17.03 -2.35
C LYS A 37 2.33 -16.33 -1.50
N ILE A 38 2.32 -14.99 -1.50
CA ILE A 38 3.21 -14.19 -0.64
C ILE A 38 2.93 -14.52 0.83
N GLY A 39 1.66 -14.49 1.24
CA GLY A 39 1.25 -14.81 2.61
C GLY A 39 1.71 -16.20 3.06
N CYS A 40 1.49 -17.23 2.24
CA CYS A 40 1.97 -18.59 2.53
C CYS A 40 3.50 -18.66 2.63
N SER A 41 4.21 -18.00 1.71
CA SER A 41 5.68 -18.00 1.74
C SER A 41 6.21 -17.32 3.00
N LEU A 42 5.61 -16.20 3.41
CA LEU A 42 6.01 -15.45 4.60
C LEU A 42 5.70 -16.20 5.90
N SER A 43 4.54 -16.87 5.98
CA SER A 43 4.19 -17.65 7.17
C SER A 43 5.13 -18.84 7.40
N GLU A 44 5.69 -19.39 6.33
CA GLU A 44 6.70 -20.46 6.41
C GLU A 44 8.09 -19.93 6.79
N VAL A 45 8.54 -18.82 6.22
CA VAL A 45 9.95 -18.38 6.36
C VAL A 45 10.19 -17.42 7.53
N CYS A 46 9.27 -16.48 7.77
CA CYS A 46 9.51 -15.38 8.71
C CYS A 46 9.62 -15.81 10.19
N PRO A 47 8.84 -16.79 10.71
CA PRO A 47 8.99 -17.25 12.09
C PRO A 47 10.37 -17.82 12.44
N HIS A 48 11.14 -18.23 11.42
CA HIS A 48 12.48 -18.81 11.56
C HIS A 48 13.58 -17.86 11.08
N ALA A 49 13.21 -16.69 10.54
CA ALA A 49 14.15 -15.70 10.07
C ALA A 49 14.71 -14.89 11.24
N ASN A 50 15.96 -14.44 11.09
CA ASN A 50 16.56 -13.57 12.09
C ASN A 50 15.94 -12.17 12.01
N SER A 51 15.60 -11.60 13.17
CA SER A 51 15.26 -10.19 13.27
C SER A 51 16.41 -9.32 12.75
N VAL A 52 16.07 -8.21 12.12
CA VAL A 52 17.08 -7.33 11.51
C VAL A 52 17.67 -6.41 12.59
N PHE A 53 18.96 -6.62 12.88
CA PHE A 53 19.73 -5.75 13.78
C PHE A 53 20.66 -4.83 12.96
N GLY A 54 20.83 -3.58 13.42
CA GLY A 54 21.71 -2.60 12.78
C GLY A 54 21.02 -1.70 11.75
N ASN A 55 21.74 -1.35 10.68
CA ASN A 55 21.26 -0.41 9.67
C ASN A 55 20.32 -1.10 8.68
N LEU A 56 19.05 -0.67 8.70
CA LEU A 56 18.05 -1.09 7.72
C LEU A 56 18.31 -0.38 6.39
N ASP A 57 18.38 -1.16 5.31
CA ASP A 57 18.43 -0.62 3.95
C ASP A 57 17.03 -0.14 3.53
N PRO A 58 16.83 1.15 3.24
CA PRO A 58 15.53 1.69 2.81
C PRO A 58 15.06 1.18 1.44
N LYS A 59 15.96 0.56 0.65
CA LYS A 59 15.63 0.00 -0.66
C LYS A 59 15.09 -1.42 -0.58
N LYS A 60 15.42 -2.16 0.49
CA LYS A 60 14.97 -3.54 0.70
C LYS A 60 13.52 -3.63 1.19
N ILE A 61 12.92 -4.78 0.94
CA ILE A 61 11.66 -5.22 1.54
C ILE A 61 11.99 -6.19 2.68
N TYR A 62 11.24 -6.12 3.76
CA TYR A 62 11.36 -6.97 4.94
C TYR A 62 10.05 -7.72 5.19
N GLY A 63 10.08 -8.68 6.10
CA GLY A 63 8.88 -9.25 6.71
C GLY A 63 8.56 -8.45 7.97
N GLY A 64 7.32 -8.00 8.12
CA GLY A 64 6.81 -7.36 9.32
C GLY A 64 5.65 -8.16 9.91
N LEU A 65 5.65 -8.37 11.22
CA LEU A 65 4.55 -9.03 11.93
C LEU A 65 3.47 -8.00 12.24
N PHE A 66 2.32 -8.10 11.58
CA PHE A 66 1.21 -7.17 11.78
C PHE A 66 0.56 -7.39 13.14
N SER A 67 0.41 -6.32 13.92
CA SER A 67 0.01 -6.47 15.32
C SER A 67 -1.45 -6.87 15.51
N GLU A 68 -2.33 -6.54 14.57
CA GLU A 68 -3.77 -6.79 14.70
C GLU A 68 -4.12 -8.28 14.51
N ASP A 69 -3.52 -8.95 13.52
CA ASP A 69 -3.84 -10.34 13.17
C ASP A 69 -2.71 -11.34 13.45
N LYS A 70 -1.55 -10.86 13.87
CA LYS A 70 -0.33 -11.66 14.13
C LYS A 70 0.15 -12.45 12.91
N CYS A 71 -0.10 -11.95 11.70
CA CYS A 71 0.38 -12.53 10.46
C CYS A 71 1.59 -11.74 9.90
N TRP A 72 2.41 -12.42 9.08
CA TRP A 72 3.59 -11.83 8.45
C TRP A 72 3.27 -11.24 7.09
N TYR A 73 3.75 -10.03 6.84
CA TYR A 73 3.52 -9.27 5.62
C TYR A 73 4.81 -8.65 5.08
N ARG A 74 4.88 -8.39 3.78
CA ARG A 74 5.99 -7.63 3.21
C ARG A 74 5.88 -6.17 3.61
N CYS A 75 6.94 -5.61 4.17
CA CYS A 75 6.98 -4.23 4.59
C CYS A 75 8.24 -3.50 4.12
N LYS A 76 8.16 -2.17 3.99
CA LYS A 76 9.30 -1.27 3.82
C LYS A 76 9.41 -0.37 5.04
N VAL A 77 10.62 -0.19 5.53
CA VAL A 77 10.91 0.75 6.62
C VAL A 77 10.88 2.17 6.04
N LEU A 78 9.95 2.98 6.53
CA LEU A 78 9.83 4.38 6.13
C LEU A 78 10.69 5.29 6.99
N LYS A 79 10.74 5.00 8.30
CA LYS A 79 11.46 5.82 9.27
C LYS A 79 11.86 4.98 10.49
N ILE A 80 13.10 5.15 10.93
CA ILE A 80 13.55 4.67 12.24
C ILE A 80 13.06 5.68 13.29
N ILE A 81 12.20 5.24 14.21
CA ILE A 81 11.62 6.09 15.27
C ILE A 81 12.53 6.08 16.49
N SER A 82 13.11 4.92 16.82
CA SER A 82 14.11 4.75 17.87
C SER A 82 14.98 3.52 17.60
N ASP A 83 15.88 3.20 18.52
CA ASP A 83 16.68 1.97 18.46
C ASP A 83 15.81 0.70 18.44
N GLU A 84 14.59 0.77 18.97
CA GLU A 84 13.68 -0.38 19.06
C GLU A 84 12.49 -0.30 18.10
N LYS A 85 12.14 0.87 17.57
CA LYS A 85 10.90 1.07 16.81
C LYS A 85 11.12 1.63 15.41
N CYS A 86 10.38 1.10 14.45
CA CYS A 86 10.40 1.55 13.06
C CYS A 86 8.97 1.78 12.57
N LEU A 87 8.75 2.89 11.87
CA LEU A 87 7.55 3.10 11.06
C LEU A 87 7.74 2.33 9.75
N VAL A 88 6.83 1.40 9.47
CA VAL A 88 6.84 0.59 8.26
C VAL A 88 5.58 0.83 7.43
N ARG A 89 5.65 0.52 6.15
CA ARG A 89 4.49 0.37 5.26
C ARG A 89 4.39 -1.06 4.79
N TYR A 90 3.23 -1.67 4.94
CA TYR A 90 2.93 -2.96 4.34
C TYR A 90 2.72 -2.76 2.85
N VAL A 91 3.73 -3.12 2.05
CA VAL A 91 3.81 -2.66 0.65
C VAL A 91 2.71 -3.26 -0.23
N ASP A 92 2.16 -4.41 0.17
CA ASP A 92 1.11 -5.10 -0.58
C ASP A 92 -0.30 -4.63 -0.20
N TYR A 93 -0.45 -3.74 0.78
CA TYR A 93 -1.75 -3.29 1.31
C TYR A 93 -1.86 -1.76 1.44
N GLY A 94 -0.75 -1.08 1.72
CA GLY A 94 -0.64 0.38 1.79
C GLY A 94 -0.68 0.98 3.19
N ASN A 95 -1.26 0.26 4.16
CA ASN A 95 -1.31 0.69 5.56
C ASN A 95 0.09 0.76 6.19
N THR A 96 0.22 1.61 7.22
CA THR A 96 1.46 1.82 7.96
C THR A 96 1.28 1.51 9.43
N GLU A 97 2.36 1.09 10.08
CA GLU A 97 2.39 0.79 11.51
C GLU A 97 3.76 1.09 12.10
N ILE A 98 3.80 1.40 13.39
CA ILE A 98 5.06 1.40 14.16
C ILE A 98 5.27 0.01 14.75
N LEU A 99 6.24 -0.72 14.23
CA LEU A 99 6.65 -2.05 14.72
C LEU A 99 7.87 -1.97 15.62
N ASN A 100 8.02 -2.96 16.51
CA ASN A 100 9.29 -3.22 17.15
C ASN A 100 10.26 -3.83 16.12
N ARG A 101 11.55 -3.55 16.23
CA ARG A 101 12.57 -4.14 15.35
C ARG A 101 12.64 -5.67 15.47
N SER A 102 12.29 -6.23 16.63
CA SER A 102 12.17 -7.69 16.81
C SER A 102 11.14 -8.30 15.87
N ASP A 103 10.12 -7.52 15.49
CA ASP A 103 8.99 -7.93 14.66
C ASP A 103 9.25 -7.67 13.16
N ILE A 104 10.51 -7.36 12.81
CA ILE A 104 10.97 -7.11 11.44
C ILE A 104 12.11 -8.09 11.11
N VAL A 105 11.96 -8.86 10.04
CA VAL A 105 12.91 -9.91 9.62
C VAL A 105 13.34 -9.73 8.16
N GLU A 106 14.53 -10.23 7.82
CA GLU A 106 14.95 -10.38 6.41
C GLU A 106 14.07 -11.42 5.70
N ILE A 107 13.78 -11.19 4.42
CA ILE A 107 13.01 -12.13 3.59
C ILE A 107 13.85 -12.62 2.40
N PRO A 108 13.59 -13.85 1.92
CA PRO A 108 14.26 -14.41 0.75
C PRO A 108 14.25 -13.51 -0.49
N LEU A 109 15.30 -13.62 -1.32
CA LEU A 109 15.47 -12.79 -2.52
C LEU A 109 14.31 -12.92 -3.52
N ASN A 110 13.67 -14.08 -3.62
CA ASN A 110 12.50 -14.29 -4.46
C ASN A 110 11.24 -13.54 -3.98
N LEU A 111 11.26 -12.94 -2.78
CA LEU A 111 10.21 -12.07 -2.25
C LEU A 111 10.56 -10.56 -2.35
N GLN A 112 11.74 -10.21 -2.89
CA GLN A 112 12.23 -8.83 -3.07
C GLN A 112 11.75 -8.18 -4.37
N PHE A 113 10.47 -8.37 -4.74
CA PHE A 113 9.87 -7.78 -5.95
C PHE A 113 8.88 -6.66 -5.61
N SER A 114 8.46 -5.88 -6.61
CA SER A 114 7.55 -4.74 -6.45
C SER A 114 6.24 -5.09 -5.72
N SER A 115 5.61 -4.09 -5.11
CA SER A 115 4.33 -4.25 -4.40
C SER A 115 3.24 -4.80 -5.31
N VAL A 116 2.29 -5.50 -4.69
CA VAL A 116 1.03 -5.88 -5.34
C VAL A 116 0.03 -4.73 -5.33
N ALA A 117 -0.05 -3.99 -4.22
CA ALA A 117 -0.88 -2.79 -4.15
C ALA A 117 -0.22 -1.62 -4.90
N LYS A 118 -1.08 -0.79 -5.49
CA LYS A 118 -0.72 0.50 -6.06
C LYS A 118 -1.38 1.61 -5.26
N LYS A 119 -0.73 2.77 -5.22
CA LYS A 119 -1.27 4.00 -4.66
C LYS A 119 -2.06 4.74 -5.76
N TYR A 120 -3.30 5.07 -5.47
CA TYR A 120 -4.19 5.83 -6.33
C TYR A 120 -4.54 7.17 -5.69
N ARG A 121 -4.76 8.16 -6.55
CA ARG A 121 -5.34 9.44 -6.17
C ARG A 121 -6.49 9.78 -7.12
N LEU A 122 -7.61 10.20 -6.55
CA LEU A 122 -8.82 10.53 -7.31
C LEU A 122 -8.56 11.71 -8.24
N TRP A 123 -8.91 11.52 -9.51
CA TRP A 123 -8.76 12.53 -10.54
C TRP A 123 -9.72 13.71 -10.28
N GLY A 124 -9.22 14.93 -10.48
CA GLY A 124 -10.01 16.15 -10.26
C GLY A 124 -10.09 16.61 -8.80
N LEU A 125 -9.63 15.80 -7.84
CA LEU A 125 -9.61 16.17 -6.42
C LEU A 125 -8.20 16.50 -5.93
N GLN A 126 -8.10 17.54 -5.10
CA GLN A 126 -6.84 17.97 -4.50
C GLN A 126 -7.07 18.39 -3.05
N ILE A 127 -6.16 17.96 -2.18
CA ILE A 127 -6.01 18.53 -0.83
C ILE A 127 -5.02 19.70 -0.96
N PRO A 128 -5.41 20.93 -0.57
CA PRO A 128 -4.52 22.10 -0.64
C PRO A 128 -3.23 21.89 0.15
N SER A 129 -2.10 22.31 -0.44
CA SER A 129 -0.80 22.26 0.23
C SER A 129 -0.79 23.16 1.48
N GLY A 130 -0.23 22.67 2.58
CA GLY A 130 -0.08 23.43 3.82
C GLY A 130 -1.29 23.37 4.77
N GLN A 131 -2.34 22.66 4.40
CA GLN A 131 -3.42 22.31 5.33
C GLN A 131 -3.13 20.98 6.04
N GLU A 132 -3.57 20.88 7.29
CA GLU A 132 -3.48 19.63 8.02
C GLU A 132 -4.47 18.62 7.42
N VAL A 133 -3.96 17.45 7.02
CA VAL A 133 -4.76 16.39 6.40
C VAL A 133 -5.92 15.92 7.28
N THR A 134 -5.75 16.01 8.61
CA THR A 134 -6.76 15.69 9.63
C THR A 134 -8.03 16.53 9.52
N GLN A 135 -7.96 17.74 8.93
CA GLN A 135 -9.15 18.57 8.67
C GLN A 135 -10.13 17.90 7.70
N PHE A 136 -9.66 16.92 6.93
CA PHE A 136 -10.44 16.18 5.94
C PHE A 136 -10.80 14.76 6.41
N ASP A 137 -10.72 14.46 7.70
CA ASP A 137 -10.99 13.11 8.24
C ASP A 137 -12.39 12.58 7.91
N GLN A 138 -13.40 13.47 7.82
CA GLN A 138 -14.73 13.10 7.33
C GLN A 138 -14.69 12.59 5.89
N GLY A 139 -13.93 13.27 5.01
CA GLY A 139 -13.72 12.85 3.63
C GLY A 139 -12.96 11.52 3.55
N ARG A 140 -11.95 11.32 4.39
CA ARG A 140 -11.22 10.03 4.51
C ARG A 140 -12.16 8.89 4.91
N THR A 141 -13.03 9.13 5.89
CA THR A 141 -14.01 8.15 6.38
C THR A 141 -15.05 7.83 5.29
N PHE A 142 -15.54 8.86 4.60
CA PHE A 142 -16.46 8.71 3.48
C PHE A 142 -15.84 7.90 2.34
N LEU A 143 -14.63 8.25 1.92
CA LEU A 143 -13.89 7.48 0.91
C LEU A 143 -13.68 6.02 1.36
N GLY A 144 -13.35 5.80 2.63
CA GLY A 144 -13.31 4.47 3.25
C GLY A 144 -14.58 3.66 2.99
N SER A 145 -15.75 4.27 3.20
CA SER A 145 -17.05 3.60 2.96
C SER A 145 -17.32 3.27 1.49
N LEU A 146 -16.68 3.97 0.56
CA LEU A 146 -16.82 3.76 -0.89
C LEU A 146 -15.81 2.76 -1.46
N ILE A 147 -14.69 2.55 -0.76
CA ILE A 147 -13.54 1.79 -1.27
C ILE A 147 -13.37 0.43 -0.59
N PHE A 148 -13.62 0.35 0.72
CA PHE A 148 -13.33 -0.86 1.50
C PHE A 148 -14.20 -2.04 1.04
N GLU A 149 -13.56 -3.19 0.79
CA GLU A 149 -14.18 -4.44 0.34
C GLU A 149 -15.00 -4.34 -0.96
N LYS A 150 -14.74 -3.30 -1.77
CA LYS A 150 -15.46 -3.06 -3.02
C LYS A 150 -14.56 -3.26 -4.24
N GLU A 151 -15.11 -3.89 -5.27
CA GLU A 151 -14.50 -3.95 -6.59
C GLU A 151 -14.73 -2.62 -7.31
N ILE A 152 -13.66 -1.85 -7.47
CA ILE A 152 -13.68 -0.51 -8.04
C ILE A 152 -13.06 -0.58 -9.43
N LYS A 153 -13.75 0.04 -10.38
CA LYS A 153 -13.23 0.23 -11.73
C LYS A 153 -12.41 1.51 -11.77
N MET A 154 -11.13 1.37 -12.08
CA MET A 154 -10.18 2.47 -12.14
C MET A 154 -9.91 2.84 -13.59
N ARG A 155 -10.25 4.07 -13.98
CA ARG A 155 -9.92 4.64 -15.29
C ARG A 155 -8.71 5.55 -15.17
N ILE A 156 -7.55 5.05 -15.60
CA ILE A 156 -6.25 5.69 -15.45
C ILE A 156 -6.18 6.94 -16.35
N LYS A 157 -5.75 8.04 -15.73
CA LYS A 157 -5.56 9.35 -16.37
C LYS A 157 -4.09 9.71 -16.50
N ALA A 158 -3.29 9.43 -15.47
CA ALA A 158 -1.86 9.66 -15.46
C ALA A 158 -1.16 8.78 -14.41
N THR A 159 0.17 8.73 -14.46
CA THR A 159 0.99 8.12 -13.41
C THR A 159 2.14 9.07 -13.09
N TYR A 160 2.29 9.41 -11.81
CA TYR A 160 3.39 10.24 -11.32
C TYR A 160 4.70 9.46 -11.28
N GLN A 161 5.82 10.18 -11.19
CA GLN A 161 7.16 9.60 -11.16
C GLN A 161 7.37 8.66 -9.95
N ASP A 162 6.66 8.89 -8.84
CA ASP A 162 6.70 8.05 -7.64
C ASP A 162 5.84 6.77 -7.77
N GLY A 163 5.17 6.58 -8.91
CA GLY A 163 4.28 5.46 -9.17
C GLY A 163 2.83 5.68 -8.72
N THR A 164 2.49 6.84 -8.15
CA THR A 164 1.10 7.18 -7.80
C THR A 164 0.26 7.30 -9.07
N VAL A 165 -0.85 6.57 -9.13
CA VAL A 165 -1.75 6.54 -10.29
C VAL A 165 -2.88 7.53 -10.09
N ILE A 166 -3.05 8.45 -11.03
CA ILE A 166 -4.20 9.36 -11.05
C ILE A 166 -5.31 8.71 -11.86
N ALA A 167 -6.46 8.53 -11.25
CA ALA A 167 -7.55 7.78 -11.87
C ALA A 167 -8.93 8.28 -11.43
N GLN A 168 -9.90 8.12 -12.30
CA GLN A 168 -11.32 8.19 -11.95
C GLN A 168 -11.75 6.81 -11.44
N ALA A 169 -12.54 6.78 -10.36
CA ALA A 169 -12.95 5.57 -9.67
C ALA A 169 -14.47 5.40 -9.75
N GLU A 170 -14.93 4.24 -10.23
CA GLU A 170 -16.36 3.93 -10.35
C GLU A 170 -16.70 2.67 -9.54
N TYR A 171 -17.77 2.72 -8.76
CA TYR A 171 -18.36 1.54 -8.11
C TYR A 171 -19.83 1.39 -8.51
N GLY A 172 -20.13 0.41 -9.36
CA GLY A 172 -21.44 0.27 -9.97
C GLY A 172 -21.78 1.48 -10.83
N SER A 173 -22.78 2.26 -10.43
CA SER A 173 -23.18 3.53 -11.07
C SER A 173 -22.68 4.77 -10.34
N VAL A 174 -21.92 4.61 -9.25
CA VAL A 174 -21.39 5.71 -8.45
C VAL A 174 -20.03 6.11 -8.99
N ASP A 175 -19.88 7.38 -9.36
CA ASP A 175 -18.58 8.05 -9.55
C ASP A 175 -18.11 8.48 -8.15
N ILE A 176 -17.02 7.87 -7.66
CA ILE A 176 -16.52 7.99 -6.28
C ILE A 176 -15.84 9.35 -6.07
#